data_AF-A0AAW1XCQ3-F1
#
_entry.id   AF-A0AAW1XCQ3-F1
#
_cell.length_a   1.000
_cell.length_b   1.000
_cell.length_c   1.000
_cell.angle_alpha   90.00
_cell.angle_beta   90.00
_cell.angle_gamma   90.00
#
_symmetry.space_group_name_H-M   'P 1'
#
loop_
_entity.id
_entity.type
_entity.pdbx_description
1 polymer ?
#
loop_
_entity_poly.entity_id
_entity_poly.type
_entity_poly.pdbx_seq_one_letter_code
_entity_poly.pdbx_strand_id
1 'polypeptide(L)'
;MAPLTLSQRRRGEPLEDTNSSPEEVNSAAYYEDLKDCIKWHLRVEKDNLLQVESLQNLLNAAEKKCADTGRNTEQEVQGVLNLIDLAGSDRLPRIGATGDRLKEAQAINQSLSFLRYVIHALANKEGHVPFGNSKLTRLLQPCLGRDSKTLMFVNFSPDSTYIS
;
A
#
# COMPACT_ATOMS: atom_id res chain seq x y z
N MET A 1 24.92 39.08 -19.27
CA MET A 1 25.11 37.86 -18.43
C MET A 1 24.23 36.77 -19.02
N ALA A 2 24.77 35.58 -19.29
CA ALA A 2 23.99 34.49 -19.89
C ALA A 2 23.05 33.84 -18.85
N PRO A 3 21.87 33.30 -19.25
CA PRO A 3 20.95 32.63 -18.33
C PRO A 3 21.53 31.32 -17.81
N LEU A 4 21.32 31.01 -16.52
CA LEU A 4 21.77 29.76 -15.90
C LEU A 4 20.84 28.60 -16.33
N THR A 5 21.41 27.42 -16.62
CA THR A 5 20.65 26.20 -16.94
C THR A 5 20.01 25.58 -15.70
N LEU A 6 18.90 24.86 -15.87
CA LEU A 6 18.12 24.21 -14.79
C LEU A 6 18.96 23.29 -13.87
N SER A 7 20.03 22.69 -14.38
CA SER A 7 21.00 21.88 -13.63
C SER A 7 21.85 22.70 -12.63
N GLN A 8 21.83 24.03 -12.73
CA GLN A 8 22.64 24.94 -11.92
C GLN A 8 21.80 25.76 -10.91
N ARG A 9 20.47 25.61 -10.88
CA ARG A 9 19.59 26.30 -9.92
C ARG A 9 19.54 25.58 -8.58
N ARG A 10 19.78 26.30 -7.48
CA ARG A 10 19.52 25.80 -6.12
C ARG A 10 18.03 25.90 -5.80
N ARG A 11 17.47 24.85 -5.18
CA ARG A 11 16.05 24.74 -4.83
C ARG A 11 15.60 25.90 -3.94
N GLY A 12 14.58 26.66 -4.37
CA GLY A 12 13.85 27.63 -3.54
C GLY A 12 13.68 29.05 -4.09
N GLU A 13 14.22 29.41 -5.26
CA GLU A 13 14.01 30.76 -5.80
C GLU A 13 12.64 30.90 -6.49
N PRO A 14 11.91 32.03 -6.29
CA PRO A 14 10.66 32.30 -6.97
C PRO A 14 10.88 32.44 -8.49
N LEU A 15 9.91 31.99 -9.28
CA LEU A 15 9.89 32.24 -10.71
C LEU A 15 9.62 33.74 -10.92
N GLU A 16 10.64 34.51 -11.30
CA GLU A 16 10.39 35.79 -11.96
C GLU A 16 9.90 35.50 -13.37
N ASP A 17 8.71 36.04 -13.69
CA ASP A 17 8.12 36.03 -15.02
C ASP A 17 9.02 36.80 -16.00
N THR A 18 9.96 36.10 -16.63
CA THR A 18 10.66 36.61 -17.80
C THR A 18 9.97 36.09 -19.04
N ASN A 19 9.32 37.02 -19.76
CA ASN A 19 8.86 36.87 -21.15
C ASN A 19 9.99 36.35 -22.05
N SER A 20 10.16 35.03 -22.12
CA SER A 20 11.04 34.36 -23.08
C SER A 20 10.23 33.36 -23.91
N SER A 21 10.46 33.42 -25.22
CA SER A 21 9.84 32.61 -26.28
C SER A 21 9.73 31.12 -25.94
N PRO A 22 8.78 30.38 -26.56
CA PRO A 22 8.56 28.97 -26.25
C PRO A 22 9.86 28.18 -26.45
N GLU A 23 10.44 27.69 -25.35
CA GLU A 23 11.52 26.70 -25.44
C GLU A 23 10.95 25.48 -26.17
N GLU A 24 11.60 25.07 -27.26
CA GLU A 24 11.30 23.82 -27.95
C GLU A 24 11.43 22.67 -26.93
N VAL A 25 10.30 22.22 -26.41
CA VAL A 25 10.22 21.01 -25.59
C VAL A 25 10.74 19.87 -26.45
N ASN A 26 11.96 19.42 -26.16
CA ASN A 26 12.61 18.31 -26.85
C ASN A 26 11.70 17.09 -26.74
N SER A 27 10.89 16.87 -27.78
CA SER A 27 9.78 15.94 -27.75
C SER A 27 10.26 14.52 -27.47
N ALA A 28 11.50 14.20 -27.82
CA ALA A 28 12.11 12.90 -27.57
C ALA A 28 12.19 12.55 -26.06
N ALA A 29 12.53 13.52 -25.19
CA ALA A 29 12.60 13.27 -23.75
C ALA A 29 11.21 12.99 -23.17
N TYR A 30 10.22 13.77 -23.58
CA TYR A 30 8.83 13.57 -23.19
C TYR A 30 8.29 12.20 -23.64
N TYR A 31 8.61 11.77 -24.86
CA TYR A 31 8.18 10.46 -25.37
C TYR A 31 8.85 9.29 -24.65
N GLU A 32 10.10 9.41 -24.20
CA GLU A 32 10.74 8.35 -23.41
C GLU A 32 10.17 8.25 -22.00
N ASP A 33 9.90 9.37 -21.34
CA ASP A 33 9.22 9.37 -20.03
C ASP A 33 7.82 8.73 -20.12
N LEU A 34 7.08 9.04 -21.20
CA LEU A 34 5.75 8.48 -21.43
C LEU A 34 5.80 6.97 -21.73
N LYS A 35 6.82 6.52 -22.48
CA LYS A 35 7.06 5.08 -22.71
C LYS A 35 7.38 4.35 -21.42
N ASP A 36 8.16 4.95 -20.53
CA ASP A 36 8.52 4.32 -19.26
C ASP A 36 7.33 4.24 -18.29
N CYS A 37 6.45 5.26 -18.29
CA CYS A 37 5.15 5.17 -17.62
C CYS A 37 4.27 4.03 -18.17
N ILE A 38 4.18 3.88 -19.50
CA ILE A 38 3.39 2.80 -20.12
C ILE A 38 3.98 1.42 -19.77
N LYS A 39 5.29 1.25 -19.85
CA LYS A 39 5.96 -0.01 -19.47
C LYS A 39 5.74 -0.35 -17.99
N TRP A 40 5.78 0.65 -17.11
CA TRP A 40 5.49 0.46 -15.69
C TRP A 40 4.04 0.02 -15.49
N HIS A 41 3.08 0.68 -16.14
CA HIS A 41 1.66 0.32 -16.04
C HIS A 41 1.40 -1.11 -16.53
N LEU A 42 1.94 -1.49 -17.69
CA LEU A 42 1.83 -2.85 -18.23
C LEU A 42 2.48 -3.90 -17.31
N ARG A 43 3.56 -3.54 -16.61
CA ARG A 43 4.20 -4.42 -15.62
C ARG A 43 3.33 -4.59 -14.37
N VAL A 44 2.76 -3.50 -13.87
CA VAL A 44 1.83 -3.53 -12.73
C VAL A 44 0.57 -4.34 -13.06
N GLU A 45 0.00 -4.20 -14.26
CA GLU A 45 -1.13 -5.03 -14.70
C GLU A 45 -0.76 -6.52 -14.79
N LYS A 46 0.46 -6.84 -15.23
CA LYS A 46 0.94 -8.22 -15.32
C LYS A 46 1.17 -8.85 -13.93
N ASP A 47 1.70 -8.07 -13.00
CA ASP A 47 1.85 -8.49 -11.60
C ASP A 47 0.47 -8.61 -10.91
N ASN A 48 -0.52 -7.81 -11.31
CA ASN A 48 -1.91 -7.97 -10.91
C ASN A 48 -2.55 -9.24 -11.50
N LEU A 49 -2.21 -9.65 -12.72
CA LEU A 49 -2.69 -10.90 -13.33
C LEU A 49 -2.27 -12.12 -12.49
N LEU A 50 -1.03 -12.13 -11.98
CA LEU A 50 -0.54 -13.18 -11.08
C LEU A 50 -1.27 -13.16 -9.73
N GLN A 51 -1.64 -11.99 -9.20
CA GLN A 51 -2.50 -11.90 -8.02
C GLN A 51 -3.91 -12.40 -8.31
N VAL A 52 -4.51 -12.05 -9.45
CA VAL A 52 -5.84 -12.52 -9.85
C VAL A 52 -5.86 -14.05 -9.98
N GLU A 53 -4.85 -14.65 -10.61
CA GLU A 53 -4.72 -16.11 -10.66
C GLU A 53 -4.52 -16.73 -9.27
N SER A 54 -3.72 -16.10 -8.41
CA SER A 54 -3.56 -16.55 -7.02
C SER A 54 -4.88 -16.49 -6.24
N LEU A 55 -5.69 -15.46 -6.47
CA LEU A 55 -7.01 -15.31 -5.84
C LEU A 55 -8.02 -16.32 -6.39
N GLN A 56 -8.02 -16.54 -7.70
CA GLN A 56 -8.85 -17.56 -8.33
C GLN A 56 -8.49 -18.95 -7.80
N ASN A 57 -7.21 -19.26 -7.62
CA ASN A 57 -6.76 -20.52 -7.04
C ASN A 57 -7.19 -20.68 -5.58
N LEU A 58 -7.11 -19.62 -4.78
CA LEU A 58 -7.60 -19.64 -3.40
C LEU A 58 -9.12 -19.81 -3.33
N LEU A 59 -9.88 -19.17 -4.22
CA LEU A 59 -11.32 -19.32 -4.34
C LEU A 59 -11.69 -20.77 -4.69
N ASN A 60 -11.08 -21.32 -5.74
CA ASN A 60 -11.31 -22.70 -6.16
C ASN A 60 -10.95 -23.70 -5.04
N ALA A 61 -9.87 -23.45 -4.29
CA ALA A 61 -9.48 -24.28 -3.15
C ALA A 61 -10.46 -24.18 -1.97
N ALA A 62 -11.00 -22.99 -1.69
CA ALA A 62 -12.03 -22.79 -0.68
C ALA A 62 -13.33 -23.50 -1.06
N GLU A 63 -13.78 -23.35 -2.32
CA GLU A 63 -14.96 -24.03 -2.87
C GLU A 63 -14.83 -25.55 -2.78
N LYS A 64 -13.68 -26.10 -3.20
CA LYS A 64 -13.42 -27.54 -3.11
C LYS A 64 -13.43 -28.03 -1.65
N LYS A 65 -12.80 -27.29 -0.73
CA LYS A 65 -12.80 -27.63 0.69
C LYS A 65 -14.23 -27.64 1.26
N CYS A 66 -15.08 -26.67 0.89
CA CYS A 66 -16.48 -26.66 1.28
C CYS A 66 -17.29 -27.82 0.69
N ALA A 67 -17.04 -28.19 -0.58
CA ALA A 67 -17.74 -29.29 -1.24
C ALA A 67 -17.36 -30.67 -0.67
N ASP A 68 -16.11 -30.87 -0.27
CA ASP A 68 -15.62 -32.13 0.28
C ASP A 68 -16.08 -32.34 1.74
N THR A 69 -16.25 -31.28 2.53
CA THR A 69 -16.78 -31.37 3.92
C THR A 69 -18.27 -31.71 3.96
N GLY A 70 -19.05 -31.33 2.93
CA GLY A 70 -20.49 -31.59 2.88
C GLY A 70 -20.91 -33.04 2.60
N ARG A 71 -19.99 -33.94 2.24
CA ARG A 71 -20.34 -35.32 1.81
C ARG A 71 -20.15 -36.41 2.87
N ASN A 72 -19.48 -36.13 4.01
CA ASN A 72 -19.14 -37.19 4.99
C ASN A 72 -19.32 -36.82 6.47
N THR A 73 -19.85 -35.65 6.81
CA THR A 73 -20.09 -35.26 8.20
C THR A 73 -21.31 -34.36 8.31
N GLU A 74 -22.23 -34.66 9.23
CA GLU A 74 -23.25 -33.70 9.74
C GLU A 74 -22.58 -32.56 10.55
N GLN A 75 -21.45 -32.04 10.09
CA GLN A 75 -20.74 -30.93 10.71
C GLN A 75 -21.16 -29.63 10.04
N GLU A 76 -21.83 -28.79 10.80
CA GLU A 76 -22.11 -27.41 10.43
C GLU A 76 -20.80 -26.63 10.34
N VAL A 77 -20.42 -26.21 9.14
CA VAL A 77 -19.21 -25.41 8.90
C VAL A 77 -19.60 -23.93 8.96
N GLN A 78 -19.15 -23.22 9.99
CA GLN A 78 -19.31 -21.78 10.10
C GLN A 78 -18.04 -21.06 9.62
N GLY A 79 -18.19 -20.21 8.60
CA GLY A 79 -17.11 -19.33 8.10
C GLY A 79 -17.40 -17.87 8.42
N VAL A 80 -16.36 -17.07 8.65
CA VAL A 80 -16.46 -15.62 8.83
C VAL A 80 -15.57 -14.92 7.80
N LEU A 81 -16.18 -14.10 6.95
CA LEU A 81 -15.47 -13.21 6.03
C LEU A 81 -15.37 -11.82 6.66
N ASN A 82 -14.15 -11.32 6.81
CA ASN A 82 -13.88 -9.97 7.32
C ASN A 82 -13.36 -9.10 6.17
N LEU A 83 -14.10 -8.04 5.84
CA LEU A 83 -13.67 -7.01 4.90
C LEU A 83 -13.26 -5.76 5.71
N ILE A 84 -11.98 -5.42 5.66
CA ILE A 84 -11.40 -4.38 6.50
C ILE A 84 -10.76 -3.32 5.59
N ASP A 85 -11.19 -2.08 5.74
CA ASP A 85 -10.56 -0.91 5.14
C ASP A 85 -9.74 -0.16 6.20
N LEU A 86 -8.52 0.24 5.83
CA LEU A 86 -7.57 0.88 6.73
C LEU A 86 -7.22 2.28 6.24
N ALA A 87 -7.10 3.22 7.18
CA ALA A 87 -6.61 4.56 6.89
C ALA A 87 -5.15 4.55 6.39
N GLY A 88 -4.75 5.65 5.75
CA GLY A 88 -3.39 5.85 5.24
C GLY A 88 -2.34 6.00 6.34
N SER A 89 -1.16 5.43 6.12
CA SER A 89 0.02 5.62 6.98
C SER A 89 0.83 6.85 6.54
N ASP A 90 0.21 8.02 6.56
CA ASP A 90 0.80 9.24 6.02
C ASP A 90 1.90 9.83 6.90
N ARG A 91 2.93 10.42 6.27
CA ARG A 91 3.99 11.11 7.01
C ARG A 91 3.46 12.42 7.58
N LEU A 92 3.41 12.52 8.92
CA LEU A 92 2.89 13.69 9.64
C LEU A 92 3.44 15.05 9.16
N PRO A 93 4.75 15.19 8.85
CA PRO A 93 5.27 16.48 8.37
C PRO A 93 4.70 16.91 7.02
N ARG A 94 4.22 15.97 6.18
CA ARG A 94 3.68 16.26 4.84
C ARG A 94 2.24 16.74 4.87
N ILE A 95 1.44 16.26 5.83
CA ILE A 95 0.01 16.58 5.90
C ILE A 95 -0.27 17.94 6.58
N GLY A 96 0.74 18.56 7.21
CA GLY A 96 0.60 19.87 7.85
C GLY A 96 -0.46 19.91 8.96
N ALA A 97 -0.81 18.75 9.52
CA ALA A 97 -1.87 18.63 10.52
C ALA A 97 -1.44 19.26 11.85
N THR A 98 -2.35 19.99 12.50
CA THR A 98 -2.13 20.66 13.78
C THR A 98 -3.27 20.36 14.76
N GLY A 99 -3.03 20.63 16.04
CA GLY A 99 -4.05 20.44 17.09
C GLY A 99 -4.58 19.01 17.16
N ASP A 100 -5.90 18.86 17.13
CA ASP A 100 -6.55 17.56 17.26
C ASP A 100 -6.37 16.67 16.02
N ARG A 101 -6.25 17.25 14.82
CA ARG A 101 -5.94 16.50 13.59
C ARG A 101 -4.56 15.84 13.67
N LEU A 102 -3.58 16.50 14.32
CA LEU A 102 -2.27 15.90 14.53
C LEU A 102 -2.34 14.70 15.48
N LYS A 103 -3.12 14.81 16.56
CA LYS A 103 -3.32 13.71 17.52
C LYS A 103 -4.03 12.52 16.85
N GLU A 104 -5.03 12.79 16.03
CA GLU A 104 -5.73 11.76 15.24
C GLU A 104 -4.76 11.04 14.29
N ALA A 105 -4.01 11.79 13.48
CA ALA A 105 -3.05 11.23 12.54
C ALA A 105 -1.94 10.43 13.26
N GLN A 106 -1.51 10.87 14.45
CA GLN A 106 -0.59 10.11 15.31
C GLN A 106 -1.21 8.79 15.76
N ALA A 107 -2.46 8.80 16.22
CA ALA A 107 -3.16 7.59 16.65
C ALA A 107 -3.37 6.58 15.49
N ILE A 108 -3.72 7.07 14.30
CA ILE A 108 -3.82 6.26 13.07
C ILE A 108 -2.47 5.59 12.80
N ASN A 109 -1.40 6.38 12.65
CA ASN A 109 -0.06 5.88 12.36
C ASN A 109 0.47 4.91 13.44
N GLN A 110 0.14 5.17 14.70
CA GLN A 110 0.52 4.29 15.80
C GLN A 110 -0.16 2.92 15.67
N SER A 111 -1.47 2.88 15.42
CA SER A 111 -2.20 1.62 15.24
C SER A 111 -1.70 0.80 14.05
N LEU A 112 -1.41 1.46 12.92
CA LEU A 112 -0.83 0.82 11.72
C LEU A 112 0.60 0.32 11.95
N SER A 113 1.38 1.01 12.78
CA SER A 113 2.72 0.56 13.18
C SER A 113 2.67 -0.68 14.05
N PHE A 114 1.70 -0.76 14.98
CA PHE A 114 1.48 -1.99 15.75
C PHE A 114 1.03 -3.17 14.88
N LEU A 115 0.19 -2.94 13.87
CA LEU A 115 -0.17 -3.95 12.88
C LEU A 115 1.07 -4.47 12.14
N ARG A 116 1.97 -3.58 11.73
CA ARG A 116 3.25 -3.95 11.10
C ARG A 116 4.10 -4.84 12.01
N TYR A 117 4.20 -4.53 13.30
CA TYR A 117 4.95 -5.36 14.25
C TYR A 117 4.34 -6.75 14.41
N VAL A 118 3.01 -6.85 14.45
CA VAL A 118 2.30 -8.15 14.48
C VAL A 118 2.61 -8.97 13.24
N ILE A 119 2.51 -8.39 12.05
CA ILE A 119 2.83 -9.07 10.78
C ILE A 119 4.29 -9.53 10.76
N HIS A 120 5.21 -8.68 11.21
CA HIS A 120 6.64 -9.00 11.28
C HIS A 120 6.91 -10.18 12.22
N ALA A 121 6.36 -10.14 13.44
CA ALA A 121 6.52 -11.22 14.42
C ALA A 121 5.95 -12.55 13.92
N LEU A 122 4.81 -12.51 13.22
CA LEU A 122 4.21 -13.69 12.58
C LEU A 122 5.10 -14.26 11.47
N ALA A 123 5.63 -13.40 10.59
CA ALA A 123 6.51 -13.80 9.50
C ALA A 123 7.80 -14.45 10.01
N ASN A 124 8.35 -13.92 11.10
CA ASN A 124 9.56 -14.43 11.75
C ASN A 124 9.30 -15.63 12.67
N LYS A 125 8.04 -16.04 12.87
CA LYS A 125 7.63 -17.12 13.79
C LYS A 125 8.13 -16.88 15.23
N GLU A 126 8.06 -15.63 15.68
CA GLU A 126 8.42 -15.27 17.05
C GLU A 126 7.52 -15.98 18.07
N GLY A 127 8.09 -16.29 19.25
CA GLY A 127 7.35 -16.99 20.32
C GLY A 127 6.20 -16.15 20.90
N HIS A 128 6.29 -14.83 20.83
CA HIS A 128 5.27 -13.90 21.30
C HIS A 128 4.92 -12.89 20.21
N VAL A 129 3.63 -12.82 19.85
CA VAL A 129 3.11 -11.85 18.86
C VAL A 129 2.31 -10.76 19.59
N PRO A 130 2.65 -9.47 19.44
CA PRO A 130 2.14 -8.39 20.29
C PRO A 130 0.75 -7.87 19.87
N PHE A 131 -0.25 -8.75 19.75
CA PHE A 131 -1.63 -8.35 19.40
C PHE A 131 -2.26 -7.37 20.39
N GLY A 132 -1.78 -7.33 21.64
CA GLY A 132 -2.30 -6.48 22.71
C GLY A 132 -1.91 -5.00 22.63
N ASN A 133 -1.00 -4.61 21.75
CA ASN A 133 -0.46 -3.24 21.72
C ASN A 133 -1.45 -2.21 21.16
N SER A 134 -2.50 -2.64 20.46
CA SER A 134 -3.55 -1.75 19.96
C SER A 134 -4.91 -2.43 19.90
N LYS A 135 -5.97 -1.63 19.87
CA LYS A 135 -7.34 -2.13 19.64
C LYS A 135 -7.46 -2.79 18.26
N LEU A 136 -6.84 -2.21 17.23
CA LEU A 136 -6.84 -2.73 15.86
C LEU A 136 -6.25 -4.13 15.81
N THR A 137 -5.05 -4.32 16.34
CA THR A 137 -4.37 -5.62 16.33
C THR A 137 -5.13 -6.68 17.13
N ARG A 138 -5.75 -6.29 18.25
CA ARG A 138 -6.61 -7.21 19.02
C ARG A 138 -7.86 -7.62 18.25
N LEU A 139 -8.49 -6.69 17.53
CA LEU A 139 -9.64 -6.98 16.67
C LEU A 139 -9.26 -7.92 15.50
N LEU A 140 -8.07 -7.72 14.93
CA LEU A 140 -7.57 -8.50 13.80
C LEU A 140 -6.94 -9.84 14.19
N GLN A 141 -6.81 -10.14 15.48
CA GLN A 141 -6.19 -11.37 15.96
C GLN A 141 -6.80 -12.65 15.35
N PRO A 142 -8.14 -12.79 15.21
CA PRO A 142 -8.72 -13.94 14.52
C PRO A 142 -8.36 -13.99 13.02
N CYS A 143 -8.22 -12.81 12.39
CA CYS A 143 -7.92 -12.69 10.95
C CYS A 143 -6.46 -12.99 10.62
N LEU A 144 -5.53 -12.78 11.54
CA LEU A 144 -4.07 -12.94 11.34
C LEU A 144 -3.50 -14.15 12.11
N GLY A 145 -4.36 -14.90 12.79
CA GLY A 145 -4.01 -16.03 13.63
C GLY A 145 -3.74 -17.33 12.86
N ARG A 146 -3.63 -18.43 13.60
CA ARG A 146 -3.18 -19.74 13.08
C ARG A 146 -4.20 -20.50 12.22
N ASP A 147 -5.46 -20.10 12.21
CA ASP A 147 -6.54 -20.80 11.49
C ASP A 147 -7.45 -19.82 10.72
N SER A 148 -6.83 -18.93 9.96
CA SER A 148 -7.52 -18.04 9.04
C SER A 148 -6.71 -17.84 7.77
N LYS A 149 -7.41 -17.45 6.71
CA LYS A 149 -6.78 -16.99 5.47
C LYS A 149 -6.91 -15.48 5.43
N THR A 150 -5.79 -14.80 5.34
CA THR A 150 -5.74 -13.33 5.20
C THR A 150 -5.17 -12.98 3.85
N LEU A 151 -5.81 -12.03 3.19
CA LEU A 151 -5.29 -11.35 2.01
C LEU A 151 -5.18 -9.87 2.35
N MET A 152 -4.05 -9.26 2.02
CA MET A 152 -3.82 -7.83 2.21
C MET A 152 -3.47 -7.18 0.88
N PHE A 153 -4.24 -6.14 0.52
CA PHE A 153 -3.92 -5.27 -0.61
C PHE A 153 -3.08 -4.10 -0.10
N VAL A 154 -1.93 -3.86 -0.73
CA VAL A 154 -1.03 -2.77 -0.38
C VAL A 154 -1.07 -1.73 -1.49
N ASN A 155 -1.56 -0.53 -1.14
CA ASN A 155 -1.65 0.60 -2.05
C ASN A 155 -0.52 1.59 -1.73
N PHE A 156 0.23 1.99 -2.74
CA PHE A 156 1.28 3.00 -2.61
C PHE A 156 1.23 3.98 -3.78
N SER A 157 1.68 5.22 -3.54
CA SER A 157 1.78 6.23 -4.60
C SER A 157 3.01 5.95 -5.49
N PRO A 158 2.88 6.05 -6.83
CA PRO A 158 4.03 5.92 -7.74
C PRO A 158 4.95 7.14 -7.72
N ASP A 159 4.57 8.24 -7.06
CA ASP A 159 5.40 9.44 -6.96
C ASP A 159 6.68 9.16 -6.16
N SER A 160 7.84 9.38 -6.81
CA SER A 160 9.18 9.23 -6.25
C SER A 160 9.39 9.97 -4.92
N THR A 161 8.63 11.04 -4.70
CA THR A 161 8.64 11.82 -3.46
C THR A 161 8.23 10.98 -2.24
N TYR A 162 7.47 9.89 -2.44
CA TYR A 162 6.99 8.99 -1.40
C TYR A 162 7.83 7.71 -1.27
N ILE A 163 8.76 7.47 -2.20
CA ILE A 163 9.66 6.31 -2.24
C ILE A 163 11.06 6.81 -1.82
N SER A 164 11.35 6.76 -0.51
CA SER A 164 12.64 7.18 0.05
C SER A 164 13.22 6.12 0.96
#